data_AF-A0A2H0S8R5-F1
#
_entry.id   AF-A0A2H0S8R5-F1
#
_cell.length_a   1.000
_cell.length_b   1.000
_cell.length_c   1.000
_cell.angle_alpha   90.00
_cell.angle_beta   90.00
_cell.angle_gamma   90.00
#
_symmetry.space_group_name_H-M   'P 1'
#
loop_
_entity.id
_entity.type
_entity.pdbx_description
1 polymer ?
#
loop_
_entity_poly.entity_id
_entity_poly.type
_entity_poly.pdbx_seq_one_letter_code
_entity_poly.pdbx_strand_id
1 'polypeptide(L)' 'MAKHPVPKKKTNKSDTKRRYGSFKTKVLKKLTNLLNLASCPDCGSKIPAHRACPDCGKYKGRQVIDKQKKVDKITKIKA' A
#
# COMPACT_ATOMS: atom_id res chain seq x y z
N MET A 1 -26.01 29.38 -24.23
CA MET A 1 -24.82 28.54 -23.90
C MET A 1 -24.58 28.63 -22.41
N ALA A 2 -24.50 27.50 -21.70
CA ALA A 2 -24.25 27.52 -20.26
C ALA A 2 -22.86 28.11 -19.99
N LYS A 3 -22.78 29.16 -19.17
CA LYS A 3 -21.49 29.75 -18.78
C LYS A 3 -20.84 28.82 -17.77
N HIS A 4 -19.83 28.07 -18.21
CA HIS A 4 -19.05 27.21 -17.32
C HIS A 4 -18.23 28.08 -16.35
N PRO A 5 -18.33 27.86 -15.04
CA PRO A 5 -17.57 28.62 -14.06
C PRO A 5 -16.08 28.32 -14.22
N VAL A 6 -15.29 29.37 -14.41
CA VAL A 6 -13.83 29.28 -14.52
C VAL A 6 -13.14 29.95 -13.34
N PRO A 7 -12.01 29.41 -12.85
CA PRO A 7 -11.22 30.06 -11.82
C PRO A 7 -10.75 31.44 -12.29
N LYS A 8 -11.07 32.49 -11.52
CA LYS A 8 -10.63 33.85 -11.85
C LYS A 8 -9.11 34.05 -11.73
N LYS A 9 -8.47 33.32 -10.80
CA LYS A 9 -7.03 33.39 -10.52
C LYS A 9 -6.48 31.99 -10.24
N LYS A 10 -5.19 31.81 -10.49
CA LYS A 10 -4.44 30.63 -10.06
C LYS A 10 -4.38 30.58 -8.53
N THR A 11 -4.60 29.41 -7.94
CA THR A 11 -4.45 29.22 -6.50
C THR A 11 -2.99 29.27 -6.08
N ASN A 12 -2.71 29.93 -4.95
CA ASN A 12 -1.37 30.01 -4.40
C ASN A 12 -0.82 28.63 -4.00
N LYS A 13 0.51 28.52 -3.97
CA LYS A 13 1.19 27.26 -3.58
C LYS A 13 0.83 26.85 -2.15
N SER A 14 0.72 27.82 -1.23
CA SER A 14 0.33 27.59 0.18
C SER A 14 -1.06 26.98 0.30
N ASP A 15 -2.05 27.54 -0.39
CA ASP A 15 -3.43 27.05 -0.37
C ASP A 15 -3.56 25.65 -0.97
N THR A 16 -2.84 25.40 -2.06
CA THR A 16 -2.80 24.07 -2.69
C THR A 16 -2.20 23.03 -1.73
N LYS A 17 -1.08 23.36 -1.07
CA LYS A 17 -0.45 22.48 -0.06
C LYS A 17 -1.35 22.25 1.14
N ARG A 18 -2.04 23.27 1.65
CA ARG A 18 -2.99 23.16 2.76
C ARG A 18 -4.14 22.20 2.43
N ARG A 19 -4.72 22.34 1.23
CA ARG A 19 -5.79 21.44 0.75
C ARG A 19 -5.31 20.00 0.64
N TYR A 20 -4.13 19.79 0.05
CA TYR A 20 -3.53 18.46 -0.07
C TYR A 20 -3.20 17.85 1.30
N GLY A 21 -2.69 18.64 2.25
CA GLY A 21 -2.41 18.20 3.62
C GLY A 21 -3.66 17.66 4.31
N SER A 22 -4.78 18.39 4.23
CA SER A 22 -6.07 17.94 4.78
C SER A 22 -6.60 16.68 4.07
N PHE A 23 -6.46 16.60 2.75
CA PHE A 23 -6.82 15.39 2.00
C PHE A 23 -5.98 14.18 2.46
N LYS A 24 -4.66 14.34 2.56
CA LYS A 24 -3.73 13.28 2.99
C LYS A 24 -4.09 12.72 4.36
N THR A 25 -4.32 13.59 5.36
CA THR A 25 -4.68 13.14 6.71
C THR A 25 -6.00 12.39 6.74
N LYS A 26 -7.02 12.88 6.02
CA LYS A 26 -8.32 12.19 5.89
C LYS A 26 -8.19 10.82 5.24
N VAL A 27 -7.42 10.73 4.15
CA VAL A 27 -7.17 9.46 3.45
C VAL A 27 -6.43 8.47 4.35
N LEU A 28 -5.36 8.90 5.03
CA LEU A 28 -4.63 8.05 5.96
C LEU A 28 -5.52 7.53 7.08
N LYS A 29 -6.33 8.39 7.71
CA LYS A 29 -7.29 7.99 8.74
C LYS A 29 -8.35 6.99 8.24
N LYS A 30 -8.79 7.15 6.98
CA LYS A 30 -9.70 6.20 6.35
C LYS A 30 -9.02 4.84 6.15
N LEU A 31 -7.79 4.83 5.63
CA LEU A 31 -7.04 3.60 5.36
C LEU A 31 -6.69 2.83 6.64
N THR A 32 -6.32 3.51 7.73
CA THR A 32 -6.03 2.86 9.02
C THR A 32 -7.23 2.09 9.57
N ASN A 33 -8.44 2.62 9.40
CA ASN A 33 -9.66 1.99 9.89
C ASN A 33 -10.11 0.80 9.00
N LEU A 34 -9.70 0.77 7.73
CA LEU A 34 -10.04 -0.29 6.77
C LEU A 34 -9.06 -1.46 6.79
N LEU A 35 -7.83 -1.24 7.26
CA LEU A 35 -6.78 -2.25 7.22
C LEU A 35 -6.95 -3.26 8.37
N ASN A 36 -7.58 -4.39 8.06
CA ASN A 36 -7.70 -5.51 8.98
C ASN A 36 -6.39 -6.30 9.06
N LEU A 37 -5.70 -6.16 10.20
CA LEU A 37 -4.51 -6.94 10.53
C LEU A 37 -4.92 -8.11 11.44
N ALA A 38 -4.57 -9.32 11.03
CA ALA A 38 -4.74 -10.55 11.82
C ALA A 38 -3.40 -11.01 12.37
N SER A 39 -3.42 -11.79 13.47
CA SER A 39 -2.22 -12.44 13.97
C SER A 39 -1.91 -13.69 13.13
N CYS A 40 -0.64 -13.87 12.74
CA CYS A 40 -0.20 -15.08 12.06
C CYS A 40 -0.16 -16.27 13.03
N PRO A 41 -0.78 -17.42 12.73
CA PRO A 41 -0.80 -18.57 13.63
C PRO A 41 0.58 -19.22 13.82
N ASP A 42 1.49 -19.10 12.84
CA ASP A 42 2.80 -19.74 12.91
C ASP A 42 3.86 -18.90 13.65
N CYS A 43 3.83 -17.58 13.51
CA CYS A 43 4.90 -16.69 14.01
C CYS A 43 4.41 -15.52 14.87
N GLY A 44 3.10 -15.32 15.01
CA GLY A 44 2.51 -14.26 15.83
C GLY A 44 2.62 -12.84 15.26
N SER A 45 3.20 -12.64 14.07
CA SER A 45 3.29 -11.31 13.47
C SER A 45 1.94 -10.81 12.94
N LYS A 46 1.77 -9.49 12.90
CA LYS A 46 0.55 -8.86 12.35
C LYS A 46 0.61 -8.89 10.83
N ILE A 47 -0.31 -9.63 10.22
CA ILE A 47 -0.39 -9.80 8.78
C ILE A 47 -1.69 -9.20 8.23
N PRO A 48 -1.67 -8.61 7.03
CA PRO A 48 -2.90 -8.24 6.34
C PRO A 48 -3.74 -9.49 6.06
N ALA A 49 -5.04 -9.41 6.33
CA ALA A 49 -5.98 -10.50 6.09
C ALA A 49 -5.90 -11.02 4.65
N HIS A 50 -6.09 -12.33 4.48
CA HIS A 50 -6.03 -13.04 3.18
C HIS A 50 -4.71 -12.96 2.40
N ARG A 51 -3.60 -12.51 3.02
CA ARG A 51 -2.27 -12.55 2.42
C ARG A 51 -1.36 -13.56 3.11
N ALA A 52 -0.36 -14.05 2.39
CA ALA A 52 0.72 -14.83 2.97
C ALA A 52 1.54 -13.96 3.95
N CYS A 53 2.01 -14.57 5.03
CA CYS A 53 2.82 -13.85 6.01
C CYS A 53 4.15 -13.42 5.37
N PRO A 54 4.50 -12.12 5.38
CA PRO A 54 5.76 -11.64 4.83
C PRO A 54 6.95 -12.07 5.67
N ASP A 55 6.77 -12.49 6.93
CA ASP A 55 7.84 -12.88 7.85
C ASP A 55 8.16 -14.38 7.79
N CYS A 56 7.16 -15.25 7.88
CA CYS A 56 7.38 -16.71 7.83
C CYS A 56 7.14 -17.32 6.44
N GLY A 57 6.54 -16.59 5.50
CA GLY A 57 6.28 -17.07 4.14
C GLY A 57 5.15 -18.11 4.04
N LYS A 58 4.42 -18.35 5.12
CA LYS A 58 3.32 -19.31 5.18
C LYS A 58 1.95 -18.66 4.99
N TYR A 59 1.03 -19.44 4.42
CA TYR A 59 -0.39 -19.10 4.33
C TYR A 59 -1.22 -20.37 4.61
N LYS A 60 -2.14 -20.30 5.58
CA LYS A 60 -2.99 -21.44 5.99
C LYS A 60 -2.18 -22.72 6.27
N GLY A 61 -1.06 -22.60 6.98
CA GLY A 61 -0.20 -23.74 7.37
C GLY A 61 0.67 -24.31 6.24
N ARG A 62 0.58 -23.79 5.01
CA ARG A 62 1.43 -24.20 3.88
C ARG A 62 2.52 -23.18 3.63
N GLN A 63 3.73 -23.65 3.31
CA GLN A 63 4.82 -22.78 2.84
C GLN A 63 4.49 -22.30 1.41
N VAL A 64 4.34 -21.00 1.23
CA VAL A 64 4.05 -20.39 -0.09
C VAL A 64 5.25 -19.63 -0.62
N ILE A 65 6.04 -19.02 0.27
CA ILE A 65 7.25 -18.27 -0.08
C ILE A 65 8.44 -18.97 0.55
N ASP A 66 9.26 -19.63 -0.27
CA ASP A 66 10.53 -20.22 0.18
C ASP A 66 11.58 -19.11 0.37
N LYS A 67 11.62 -18.52 1.57
CA LYS A 67 12.62 -17.49 1.90
C LYS A 67 14.07 -17.99 1.85
N GLN A 68 14.29 -19.31 1.89
CA GLN A 68 15.65 -19.88 1.82
C GLN A 68 16.19 -20.00 0.39
N LYS A 69 15.35 -19.93 -0.66
CA LYS A 69 15.85 -20.04 -2.05
C LYS A 69 16.35 -18.69 -2.52
N LYS A 70 17.67 -18.52 -2.61
CA LYS A 70 18.27 -17.44 -3.39
C LYS A 70 17.84 -17.66 -4.84
N VAL A 71 16.99 -16.78 -5.36
CA VAL A 71 16.69 -16.76 -6.79
C VAL A 71 17.94 -16.26 -7.48
N ASP A 72 18.64 -17.17 -8.16
CA ASP A 72 19.74 -16.79 -9.04
C ASP A 72 19.19 -15.82 -10.08
N LYS A 73 19.69 -14.59 -10.05
CA LYS A 73 19.35 -13.59 -11.07
C LYS A 73 19.77 -14.18 -12.41
N ILE A 74 18.84 -14.30 -13.36
CA ILE A 74 19.15 -14.62 -14.76
C ILE A 74 20.02 -13.48 -15.28
N THR A 75 21.34 -13.63 -15.17
CA THR A 75 22.32 -12.57 -15.47
C THR A 75 22.73 -12.53 -16.94
N LYS A 76 22.23 -13.45 -17.77
CA LYS A 76 22.45 -13.43 -19.21
C LYS A 76 21.19 -13.91 -19.93
N ILE A 77 20.55 -12.99 -20.65
CA ILE A 77 19.61 -13.35 -21.72
C ILE A 77 20.46 -14.14 -22.72
N LYS A 78 20.21 -15.44 -22.89
CA LYS A 78 20.77 -16.19 -24.01
C LYS A 78 20.14 -15.61 -25.28
N ALA A 79 20.96 -14.94 -26.08
CA ALA A 79 20.63 -14.61 -27.46
C ALA A 79 20.46 -15.90 -28.27
#